data_AF-A0A3G6RYH9-F1
#
_entry.id   AF-A0A3G6RYH9-F1
#
_cell.length_a   1.000
_cell.length_b   1.000
_cell.length_c   1.000
_cell.angle_alpha   90.00
_cell.angle_beta   90.00
_cell.angle_gamma   90.00
#
_symmetry.space_group_name_H-M   'P 1'
#
loop_
_entity.id
_entity.type
_entity.pdbx_description
1 polymer ?
#
loop_
_entity_poly.entity_id
_entity_poly.type
_entity_poly.pdbx_seq_one_letter_code
_entity_poly.pdbx_strand_id
1 'polypeptide(L)'
;MIRKILHILFLPCSEATLLMEKRNAQTISPKENRRLSLHIAVCKWCKAYNEKLKLLDKIFRKTLTEKNAEINESEIQDFKNKMIEKLDF
;
A
#
# COMPACT_ATOMS: atom_id res chain seq x y z
N MET A 1 30.36 -8.07 17.36
CA MET A 1 30.39 -7.98 15.88
C MET A 1 29.48 -9.02 15.20
N ILE A 2 29.44 -10.28 15.67
CA ILE A 2 28.60 -11.36 15.10
C ILE A 2 27.10 -11.00 15.02
N ARG A 3 26.53 -10.34 16.06
CA ARG A 3 25.14 -9.85 16.05
C ARG A 3 24.85 -8.83 14.94
N LYS A 4 25.81 -7.97 14.59
CA LYS A 4 25.66 -6.98 13.51
C LYS A 4 25.65 -7.66 12.12
N ILE A 5 26.46 -8.69 11.93
CA ILE A 5 26.51 -9.48 10.69
C ILE A 5 25.25 -10.33 10.52
N LEU A 6 24.69 -10.85 11.62
CA LEU A 6 23.43 -11.59 11.59
C LEU A 6 22.29 -10.72 11.04
N HIS A 7 22.21 -9.44 11.42
CA HIS A 7 21.22 -8.49 10.88
C HIS A 7 21.49 -8.03 9.44
N ILE A 8 22.67 -8.29 8.88
CA ILE A 8 23.00 -8.00 7.47
C ILE A 8 22.61 -9.19 6.59
N LEU A 9 22.89 -10.43 7.05
CA LEU A 9 22.49 -11.66 6.36
C LEU A 9 20.97 -11.92 6.50
N PHE A 10 20.43 -11.67 7.69
CA PHE A 10 19.02 -11.83 7.99
C PHE A 10 18.28 -10.52 7.71
N LEU A 11 17.20 -10.57 6.92
CA LEU A 11 16.37 -9.40 6.63
C LEU A 11 16.00 -8.68 7.94
N PRO A 12 16.44 -7.43 8.18
CA PRO A 12 16.09 -6.72 9.40
C PRO A 12 14.60 -6.35 9.38
N CYS A 13 13.97 -6.29 10.56
CA CYS A 13 12.53 -6.03 10.65
C CYS A 13 12.12 -4.69 9.99
N SER A 14 12.97 -3.66 10.06
CA SER A 14 12.74 -2.36 9.40
C SER A 14 12.75 -2.45 7.87
N GLU A 15 13.57 -3.33 7.29
CA GLU A 15 13.54 -3.61 5.85
C GLU A 15 12.36 -4.52 5.52
N ALA A 16 11.99 -5.44 6.42
CA ALA A 16 10.82 -6.29 6.23
C ALA A 16 9.52 -5.46 6.13
N THR A 17 9.34 -4.41 6.94
CA THR A 17 8.19 -3.51 6.82
C THR A 17 8.17 -2.79 5.48
N LEU A 18 9.32 -2.31 4.99
CA LEU A 18 9.42 -1.71 3.66
C LEU A 18 9.04 -2.72 2.55
N LEU A 19 9.53 -3.95 2.63
CA LEU A 19 9.17 -4.98 1.65
C LEU A 19 7.67 -5.35 1.74
N MET A 20 7.04 -5.29 2.91
CA MET A 20 5.58 -5.48 3.03
C MET A 20 4.82 -4.41 2.28
N GLU A 21 5.23 -3.14 2.37
CA GLU A 21 4.62 -2.04 1.60
C GLU A 21 4.82 -2.23 0.10
N LYS A 22 6.04 -2.61 -0.34
CA LYS A 22 6.27 -2.96 -1.76
C LYS A 22 5.38 -4.11 -2.23
N ARG A 23 5.16 -5.12 -1.38
CA ARG A 23 4.25 -6.23 -1.69
C ARG A 23 2.81 -5.74 -1.81
N ASN A 24 2.36 -4.86 -0.92
CA ASN A 24 1.02 -4.27 -0.97
C ASN A 24 0.81 -3.41 -2.23
N ALA A 25 1.83 -2.64 -2.61
CA ALA A 25 1.85 -1.83 -3.83
C ALA A 25 2.10 -2.64 -5.12
N GLN A 26 2.25 -3.96 -5.04
CA GLN A 26 2.55 -4.84 -6.18
C GLN A 26 3.88 -4.51 -6.91
N THR A 27 4.83 -3.85 -6.24
CA THR A 27 6.15 -3.47 -6.77
C THR A 27 7.30 -4.32 -6.23
N ILE A 28 6.98 -5.36 -5.46
CA ILE A 28 7.99 -6.28 -4.90
C ILE A 28 8.54 -7.23 -5.96
N SER A 29 9.86 -7.42 -6.00
CA SER A 29 10.47 -8.43 -6.85
C SER A 29 10.26 -9.85 -6.29
N PRO A 30 10.31 -10.91 -7.11
CA PRO A 30 10.17 -12.29 -6.64
C PRO A 30 11.20 -12.69 -5.57
N LYS A 31 12.44 -12.19 -5.69
CA LYS A 31 13.53 -12.46 -4.73
C LYS A 31 13.23 -11.82 -3.36
N GLU A 32 12.85 -10.54 -3.36
CA GLU A 32 12.43 -9.83 -2.15
C GLU A 32 11.22 -10.51 -1.52
N ASN A 33 10.25 -10.92 -2.35
CA ASN A 33 9.03 -11.56 -1.87
C ASN A 33 9.32 -12.87 -1.14
N ARG A 34 10.22 -13.72 -1.66
CA ARG A 34 10.65 -14.95 -0.99
C ARG A 34 11.37 -14.66 0.33
N ARG A 35 12.33 -13.72 0.33
CA ARG A 35 13.08 -13.32 1.54
C ARG A 35 12.14 -12.80 2.63
N LEU A 36 11.18 -11.96 2.26
CA LEU A 36 10.16 -11.43 3.17
C LEU A 36 9.26 -12.54 3.73
N SER A 37 8.79 -13.48 2.90
CA SER A 37 7.97 -14.60 3.37
C SER A 37 8.67 -15.46 4.40
N LEU A 38 9.96 -15.76 4.21
CA LEU A 38 10.77 -16.49 5.19
C LEU A 38 10.88 -15.70 6.51
N HIS A 39 11.14 -14.39 6.44
CA HIS A 39 11.23 -13.55 7.64
C HIS A 39 9.92 -13.51 8.44
N ILE A 40 8.77 -13.33 7.76
CA ILE A 40 7.45 -13.30 8.40
C ILE A 40 7.14 -14.64 9.09
N ALA A 41 7.58 -15.77 8.53
CA ALA A 41 7.34 -17.08 9.10
C ALA A 41 7.98 -17.25 10.50
N VAL A 42 9.09 -16.57 10.77
CA VAL A 42 9.84 -16.73 12.03
C VAL A 42 9.72 -15.54 12.99
N CYS A 43 9.45 -14.33 12.48
CA CYS A 43 9.35 -13.13 13.31
C CYS A 43 7.89 -12.84 13.70
N LYS A 44 7.54 -13.14 14.97
CA LYS A 44 6.18 -12.94 15.50
C LYS A 44 5.65 -11.51 15.35
N TRP A 45 6.52 -10.51 15.50
CA TRP A 45 6.14 -9.09 15.42
C TRP A 45 5.83 -8.68 13.98
N CYS A 46 6.67 -9.07 13.03
CA CYS A 46 6.45 -8.83 11.62
C CYS A 46 5.23 -9.60 11.10
N LYS A 47 4.95 -10.80 11.62
CA LYS A 47 3.69 -11.51 11.34
C LYS A 47 2.48 -10.72 11.80
N ALA A 48 2.46 -10.27 13.07
CA ALA A 48 1.36 -9.47 13.61
C ALA A 48 1.18 -8.14 12.85
N TYR A 49 2.28 -7.46 12.50
CA TYR A 49 2.23 -6.22 11.72
C TYR A 49 1.70 -6.45 10.30
N ASN A 50 2.15 -7.52 9.61
CA ASN A 50 1.66 -7.88 8.28
C ASN A 50 0.15 -8.15 8.25
N GLU A 51 -0.42 -8.78 9.29
CA GLU A 51 -1.86 -8.97 9.38
C GLU A 51 -2.63 -7.66 9.61
N LYS A 52 -2.08 -6.73 10.43
CA LYS A 52 -2.65 -5.38 10.58
C LYS A 52 -2.65 -4.63 9.25
N LEU A 53 -1.55 -4.72 8.49
CA LEU A 53 -1.40 -4.09 7.18
C LEU A 53 -2.44 -4.59 6.18
N LYS A 54 -2.64 -5.92 6.08
CA LYS A 54 -3.67 -6.52 5.23
C LYS A 54 -5.09 -6.09 5.61
N LEU A 55 -5.37 -5.99 6.90
CA LEU A 55 -6.67 -5.50 7.37
C LEU A 55 -6.89 -4.05 6.92
N LEU A 56 -5.88 -3.20 7.07
CA LEU A 56 -5.93 -1.80 6.66
C LEU A 56 -6.15 -1.66 5.15
N ASP A 57 -5.39 -2.42 4.34
CA ASP A 57 -5.56 -2.45 2.88
C ASP A 57 -6.96 -2.89 2.46
N LYS A 58 -7.51 -3.92 3.12
CA LYS A 58 -8.89 -4.38 2.87
C LYS A 58 -9.92 -3.29 3.18
N ILE A 59 -9.76 -2.58 4.31
CA ILE A 59 -10.65 -1.47 4.69
C ILE A 59 -10.55 -0.36 3.66
N PHE A 60 -9.34 0.08 3.29
CA PHE A 60 -9.17 1.13 2.29
C PHE A 60 -9.73 0.76 0.93
N ARG A 61 -9.47 -0.45 0.44
CA ARG A 61 -10.05 -0.95 -0.82
C ARG A 61 -11.57 -0.92 -0.79
N LYS A 62 -12.19 -1.34 0.31
CA LYS A 62 -13.64 -1.30 0.47
C LYS A 62 -14.16 0.15 0.41
N THR A 63 -13.60 1.05 1.22
CA THR A 63 -14.01 2.46 1.26
C THR A 63 -13.80 3.18 -0.09
N LEU A 64 -12.72 2.89 -0.80
CA LEU A 64 -12.43 3.50 -2.10
C LEU A 64 -13.28 2.90 -3.22
N THR A 65 -13.60 1.61 -3.16
CA THR A 65 -14.47 0.94 -4.14
C THR A 65 -15.93 1.35 -3.95
N GLU A 66 -16.37 1.56 -2.71
CA GLU A 66 -17.67 2.17 -2.39
C GLU A 66 -17.72 3.65 -2.80
N LYS A 67 -16.56 4.30 -2.95
CA LYS A 67 -16.38 5.63 -3.54
C LYS A 67 -16.15 5.61 -5.05
N ASN A 68 -16.36 4.50 -5.74
CA ASN A 68 -16.76 4.55 -7.16
C ASN A 68 -18.16 5.18 -7.23
N ALA A 69 -18.29 6.42 -6.77
CA ALA A 69 -19.30 7.31 -7.29
C ALA A 69 -19.05 7.29 -8.79
N GLU A 70 -19.98 6.72 -9.55
CA GLU A 70 -20.03 6.97 -10.98
C GLU A 70 -19.85 8.48 -11.14
N ILE A 71 -18.74 8.88 -11.75
CA ILE A 71 -18.54 10.29 -12.01
C ILE A 71 -19.65 10.65 -12.99
N ASN A 72 -20.67 11.32 -12.48
CA ASN A 72 -21.82 11.66 -13.29
C ASN A 72 -21.34 12.64 -14.37
N GLU A 73 -21.41 12.23 -15.63
CA GLU A 73 -21.03 13.08 -16.75
C GLU A 73 -21.77 14.42 -16.72
N SER A 74 -23.01 14.44 -16.22
CA SER A 74 -23.77 15.68 -16.05
C SER A 74 -23.14 16.62 -15.02
N GLU A 75 -22.56 16.11 -13.94
CA GLU A 75 -21.84 16.93 -12.94
C GLU A 75 -20.56 17.52 -13.53
N ILE A 76 -19.84 16.77 -14.36
CA ILE A 76 -18.66 17.29 -15.09
C ILE A 76 -19.08 18.41 -16.03
N GLN A 77 -20.17 18.25 -16.78
CA GLN A 77 -20.64 19.27 -17.71
C GLN A 77 -21.16 20.52 -17.00
N ASP A 78 -21.89 20.36 -15.90
CA ASP A 78 -22.33 21.47 -15.05
C ASP A 78 -21.14 22.27 -14.50
N PHE A 79 -20.09 21.58 -14.08
CA PHE A 79 -18.87 22.24 -13.62
C PHE A 79 -18.19 23.04 -14.75
N LYS A 80 -18.07 22.46 -15.96
CA LYS A 80 -17.50 23.15 -17.12
C LYS A 80 -18.30 24.39 -17.49
N ASN A 81 -19.63 24.29 -17.54
CA ASN A 81 -20.51 25.40 -17.87
C ASN A 81 -20.36 26.55 -16.87
N LYS A 82 -20.34 26.24 -15.56
CA LYS A 82 -20.10 27.24 -14.50
C LYS A 82 -18.73 27.90 -14.59
N MET A 83 -17.71 27.18 -15.07
CA MET A 83 -16.39 27.76 -15.29
C MET A 83 -16.38 28.70 -16.50
N ILE A 84 -17.07 28.33 -17.58
CA ILE A 84 -17.21 29.18 -18.79
C ILE A 84 -17.98 30.46 -18.45
N GLU A 85 -19.12 30.37 -17.76
CA GLU A 85 -19.88 31.54 -17.29
C GLU A 85 -19.07 32.50 -16.41
N LYS A 86 -18.09 31.99 -15.67
CA LYS A 86 -17.20 32.82 -14.83
C LYS A 86 -16.02 33.43 -15.59
N LEU A 87 -15.72 32.92 -16.78
CA LEU A 87 -14.62 33.38 -17.64
C LEU A 87 -15.11 34.30 -18.76
N ASP A 88 -16.38 34.23 -19.13
CA ASP A 88 -17.02 35.21 -19.98
C ASP A 88 -17.29 36.49 -19.15
N PHE A 89 -16.56 37.56 -19.50
CA PHE A 89 -16.65 38.91 -18.90
C PHE A 89 -17.95 39.64 -19.23
#